data_AF-A0A6P4FUY8-F1
#
_entry.id   AF-A0A6P4FUY8-F1
#
_cell.length_a   1.000
_cell.length_b   1.000
_cell.length_c   1.000
_cell.angle_alpha   90.00
_cell.angle_beta   90.00
_cell.angle_gamma   90.00
#
_symmetry.space_group_name_H-M   'P 1'
#
loop_
_entity.id
_entity.type
_entity.pdbx_description
1 polymer ?
#
loop_
_entity_poly.entity_id
_entity_poly.type
_entity_poly.pdbx_seq_one_letter_code
_entity_poly.pdbx_strand_id
1 'polypeptide(L)'
;MAGFVAVHTGAGNCIDETKYQRVIKEACLRATDILRNGGSAVDACEAAIVRLENCGYTNAGYGSNLCLDGSVQCDAAIMDGSTLNFGACTNVSR
;
A
#
# COMPACT_ATOMS: atom_id res chain seq x y z
N MET A 1 8.41 19.14 -8.83
CA MET A 1 6.97 19.18 -9.15
C MET A 1 6.20 19.20 -7.84
N ALA A 2 5.18 20.04 -7.68
CA ALA A 2 4.34 20.01 -6.48
C ALA A 2 3.22 18.97 -6.69
N GLY A 3 3.19 17.95 -5.85
CA GLY A 3 2.16 16.92 -5.85
C GLY A 3 1.82 16.54 -4.41
N PHE A 4 0.69 15.85 -4.22
CA PHE A 4 0.32 15.31 -2.92
C PHE A 4 0.26 13.78 -3.01
N VAL A 5 0.55 13.13 -1.89
CA VAL A 5 0.39 11.69 -1.72
C VAL A 5 -0.70 11.47 -0.68
N ALA A 6 -1.64 10.59 -0.97
CA ALA A 6 -2.66 10.12 -0.04
C ALA A 6 -2.55 8.61 0.10
N VAL A 7 -2.66 8.11 1.34
CA VAL A 7 -2.54 6.69 1.68
C VAL A 7 -3.65 6.33 2.66
N HIS A 8 -4.23 5.14 2.53
CA HIS A 8 -5.16 4.56 3.50
C HIS A 8 -4.74 3.15 3.89
N THR A 9 -5.20 2.68 5.05
CA THR A 9 -4.94 1.32 5.56
C THR A 9 -6.22 0.50 5.76
N GLY A 10 -7.32 0.98 5.19
CA GLY A 10 -8.67 0.43 5.36
C GLY A 10 -9.53 1.32 6.26
N ALA A 11 -10.84 1.10 6.22
CA ALA A 11 -11.81 1.77 7.08
C ALA A 11 -12.48 0.76 8.00
N GLY A 12 -12.91 1.20 9.19
CA GLY A 12 -13.55 0.34 10.18
C GLY A 12 -12.98 0.54 11.58
N ASN A 13 -13.01 -0.52 12.38
CA ASN A 13 -12.62 -0.43 13.79
C ASN A 13 -11.10 -0.37 13.95
N CYS A 14 -10.60 0.78 14.41
CA CYS A 14 -9.19 1.01 14.65
C CYS A 14 -8.83 0.65 16.09
N ILE A 15 -8.15 -0.48 16.30
CA ILE A 15 -7.78 -0.96 17.64
C ILE A 15 -6.52 -0.25 18.17
N ASP A 16 -5.60 0.15 17.28
CA ASP A 16 -4.33 0.80 17.64
C ASP A 16 -3.95 1.89 16.63
N GLU A 17 -4.53 3.07 16.83
CA GLU A 17 -4.37 4.22 15.94
C GLU A 17 -2.90 4.64 15.80
N THR A 18 -2.11 4.54 16.88
CA THR A 18 -0.71 4.98 16.87
C THR A 18 0.15 4.18 15.90
N LYS A 19 -0.08 2.85 15.81
CA LYS A 19 0.61 2.00 14.84
C LYS A 19 0.25 2.36 13.41
N TYR A 20 -1.03 2.56 13.13
CA TYR A 20 -1.49 2.94 11.78
C TYR A 20 -0.97 4.31 11.37
N GLN A 21 -1.06 5.32 12.24
CA GLN A 21 -0.53 6.66 11.97
C GLN A 21 0.97 6.63 11.65
N ARG A 22 1.76 5.84 12.40
CA ARG A 22 3.19 5.67 12.12
C ARG A 22 3.43 5.07 10.73
N VAL A 23 2.76 3.96 10.41
CA VAL A 23 2.93 3.28 9.11
C VAL A 23 2.48 4.17 7.94
N ILE A 24 1.35 4.86 8.08
CA ILE A 24 0.85 5.81 7.08
C ILE A 24 1.86 6.94 6.86
N LYS A 25 2.40 7.52 7.95
CA LYS A 25 3.43 8.56 7.86
C LYS A 25 4.67 8.06 7.10
N GLU A 26 5.14 6.86 7.43
CA GLU A 26 6.31 6.27 6.76
C GLU A 26 6.04 5.97 5.27
N ALA A 27 4.84 5.48 4.92
CA ALA A 27 4.45 5.24 3.53
C ALA A 27 4.39 6.56 2.73
N CYS A 28 3.74 7.59 3.29
CA CYS A 28 3.68 8.91 2.68
C CYS A 28 5.07 9.53 2.48
N LEU A 29 5.97 9.41 3.47
CA LEU A 29 7.34 9.92 3.37
C LEU A 29 8.11 9.24 2.24
N ARG A 30 8.08 7.90 2.16
CA ARG A 30 8.76 7.14 1.09
C ARG A 30 8.27 7.56 -0.30
N ALA A 31 6.96 7.63 -0.50
CA ALA A 31 6.38 8.07 -1.76
C ALA A 31 6.74 9.52 -2.10
N THR A 32 6.69 10.42 -1.11
CA THR A 32 7.01 11.83 -1.31
C THR A 32 8.49 12.01 -1.66
N ASP A 33 9.39 11.25 -1.05
CA ASP A 33 10.82 11.33 -1.35
C ASP A 33 11.13 10.86 -2.79
N ILE A 34 10.44 9.83 -3.28
CA ILE A 34 10.53 9.40 -4.69
C ILE A 34 10.10 10.53 -5.64
N LEU A 35 8.93 11.15 -5.38
CA LEU A 35 8.43 12.25 -6.21
C LEU A 35 9.37 13.47 -6.17
N ARG A 36 9.94 13.79 -5.01
CA ARG A 36 10.90 14.89 -4.85
C ARG A 36 12.18 14.67 -5.64
N ASN A 37 12.60 13.41 -5.77
CA ASN A 37 13.80 13.01 -6.50
C ASN A 37 13.54 12.76 -8.00
N GLY A 38 12.35 13.10 -8.51
CA GLY A 38 12.01 12.97 -9.93
C GLY A 38 11.54 11.59 -10.37
N GLY A 39 11.23 10.69 -9.44
CA GLY A 39 10.59 9.41 -9.73
C GLY A 39 9.14 9.57 -10.18
N SER A 40 8.56 8.51 -10.75
CA SER A 40 7.20 8.54 -11.28
C SER A 40 6.15 8.42 -10.18
N ALA A 41 4.89 8.77 -10.51
CA ALA A 41 3.76 8.54 -9.62
C ALA A 41 3.53 7.05 -9.33
N VAL A 42 3.83 6.19 -10.31
CA VAL A 42 3.73 4.72 -10.16
C VAL A 42 4.76 4.21 -9.16
N ASP A 43 6.01 4.64 -9.28
CA ASP A 43 7.08 4.27 -8.33
C ASP A 43 6.75 4.72 -6.90
N ALA A 44 6.18 5.93 -6.77
CA ALA A 44 5.76 6.47 -5.49
C ALA A 44 4.62 5.67 -4.85
N CYS A 45 3.61 5.30 -5.64
CA CYS A 45 2.50 4.43 -5.19
C CYS A 45 3.01 3.04 -4.79
N GLU A 46 3.85 2.41 -5.62
CA GLU A 46 4.45 1.12 -5.33
C GLU A 46 5.21 1.13 -3.99
N ALA A 47 6.09 2.12 -3.78
CA ALA A 47 6.87 2.21 -2.55
C ALA A 47 6.01 2.43 -1.29
N ALA A 48 4.90 3.17 -1.40
CA ALA A 48 3.93 3.29 -0.32
C ALA A 48 3.24 1.95 -0.04
N ILE A 49 2.73 1.27 -1.06
CA ILE A 49 2.02 -0.03 -0.95
C ILE A 49 2.95 -1.09 -0.32
N VAL A 50 4.18 -1.22 -0.82
CA VAL A 50 5.19 -2.15 -0.28
C VAL A 50 5.47 -1.88 1.19
N ARG A 51 5.47 -0.60 1.62
CA ARG A 51 5.63 -0.27 3.05
C ARG A 51 4.43 -0.74 3.86
N LEU A 52 3.20 -0.59 3.35
CA LEU A 52 2.00 -1.07 4.03
C LEU A 52 2.00 -2.60 4.13
N GLU A 53 2.18 -3.30 3.02
CA GLU A 53 2.19 -4.77 2.95
C GLU A 53 3.23 -5.41 3.87
N ASN A 54 4.42 -4.79 3.97
CA ASN A 54 5.49 -5.32 4.81
C ASN A 54 5.34 -4.98 6.31
N CYS A 55 4.37 -4.15 6.70
CA CYS A 55 4.28 -3.67 8.08
C CYS A 55 3.75 -4.71 9.07
N GLY A 56 2.99 -5.70 8.60
CA GLY A 56 2.33 -6.71 9.43
C GLY A 56 1.14 -6.23 10.26
N TYR A 57 0.83 -4.93 10.25
CA TYR A 57 -0.30 -4.34 10.99
C TYR A 57 -1.54 -4.07 10.12
N THR A 58 -1.36 -3.95 8.80
CA THR A 58 -2.45 -3.69 7.86
C THR A 58 -2.96 -5.00 7.28
N ASN A 59 -4.24 -5.07 6.94
CA ASN A 59 -4.82 -6.19 6.19
C ASN A 59 -4.38 -6.19 4.71
N ALA A 60 -3.08 -6.37 4.50
CA ALA A 60 -2.40 -6.49 3.21
C ALA A 60 -1.01 -7.12 3.46
N GLY A 61 -0.51 -7.91 2.50
CA GLY A 61 0.80 -8.54 2.60
C GLY A 61 0.96 -9.41 3.85
N TYR A 62 1.95 -9.13 4.70
CA TYR A 62 2.23 -9.92 5.90
C TYR A 62 1.16 -9.83 6.99
N GLY A 63 0.33 -8.77 6.99
CA GLY A 63 -0.74 -8.58 7.96
C GLY A 63 -2.11 -9.04 7.46
N SER A 64 -2.16 -9.76 6.34
CA SER A 64 -3.42 -10.19 5.72
C SER A 64 -4.24 -11.08 6.66
N ASN A 65 -5.55 -10.84 6.65
CA ASN A 65 -6.51 -11.69 7.31
C ASN A 65 -6.55 -13.07 6.65
N LEU A 66 -7.01 -14.05 7.42
CA LEU A 66 -7.12 -15.42 6.95
C LEU A 66 -8.45 -15.63 6.22
N CYS A 67 -8.40 -16.46 5.19
CA CYS A 67 -9.59 -17.10 4.61
C CYS A 67 -10.21 -18.09 5.62
N LEU A 68 -11.41 -18.59 5.31
CA LEU A 68 -12.13 -19.52 6.20
C LEU A 68 -11.37 -20.82 6.48
N ASP A 69 -10.49 -21.23 5.57
CA ASP A 69 -9.64 -22.41 5.69
C ASP A 69 -8.30 -22.13 6.41
N GLY A 70 -8.11 -20.90 6.91
CA GLY A 70 -6.90 -20.47 7.59
C GLY A 70 -5.74 -20.09 6.66
N SER A 71 -5.92 -20.12 5.34
CA SER A 71 -4.92 -19.67 4.37
C SER A 71 -4.89 -18.14 4.21
N VAL A 72 -3.81 -17.62 3.60
CA VAL A 72 -3.71 -16.22 3.16
C VAL A 72 -3.79 -16.18 1.64
N GLN A 73 -4.70 -15.35 1.13
CA GLN A 73 -4.86 -15.04 -0.29
C GLN A 73 -4.89 -13.52 -0.44
N CYS A 74 -4.06 -12.99 -1.33
CA CYS A 74 -3.93 -11.54 -1.53
C CYS A 74 -4.40 -11.13 -2.93
N ASP A 75 -4.90 -9.90 -3.01
CA ASP A 75 -5.22 -9.20 -4.25
C ASP A 75 -4.48 -7.86 -4.26
N ALA A 76 -3.97 -7.44 -5.41
CA ALA A 76 -3.33 -6.14 -5.59
C ALA A 76 -3.51 -5.61 -7.01
N ALA A 77 -3.51 -4.29 -7.17
CA ALA A 77 -3.58 -3.61 -8.46
C ALA A 77 -2.81 -2.28 -8.45
N ILE A 78 -2.30 -1.89 -9.62
CA ILE A 78 -1.64 -0.60 -9.85
C ILE A 78 -1.98 -0.09 -11.25
N MET A 79 -2.06 1.23 -11.40
CA MET A 79 -2.41 1.89 -12.67
C MET A 79 -1.52 3.11 -12.90
N ASP A 80 -1.02 3.25 -14.12
CA ASP A 80 -0.35 4.46 -14.60
C ASP A 80 -1.39 5.40 -15.22
N GLY A 81 -1.67 6.52 -14.55
CA GLY A 81 -2.64 7.51 -15.02
C GLY A 81 -2.20 8.27 -16.28
N SER A 82 -0.92 8.23 -16.66
CA SER A 82 -0.42 8.93 -17.86
C SER A 82 -0.67 8.13 -19.15
N THR A 83 -0.63 6.80 -19.05
CA THR A 83 -0.78 5.87 -20.19
C THR A 83 -2.08 5.08 -20.16
N LEU A 84 -2.78 5.07 -19.03
CA LEU A 84 -3.92 4.20 -18.73
C LEU A 84 -3.57 2.71 -18.65
N ASN A 85 -2.28 2.36 -18.67
CA ASN A 85 -1.85 0.98 -18.44
C ASN A 85 -2.15 0.57 -16.99
N PHE A 86 -2.57 -0.67 -16.81
CA PHE A 86 -2.86 -1.24 -15.49
C PHE A 86 -2.32 -2.67 -15.37
N GLY A 87 -2.06 -3.10 -14.15
CA GLY A 87 -1.73 -4.47 -13.80
C GLY A 87 -2.40 -4.87 -12.49
N ALA A 88 -2.82 -6.13 -12.39
CA ALA A 88 -3.44 -6.67 -11.19
C ALA A 88 -3.12 -8.16 -11.03
N CYS A 89 -3.09 -8.62 -9.79
CA CYS A 89 -3.09 -10.02 -9.42
C CYS A 89 -4.18 -10.27 -8.38
N THR A 90 -4.79 -11.46 -8.44
CA THR A 90 -5.87 -11.85 -7.54
C THR A 90 -5.68 -13.26 -7.07
N ASN A 91 -6.12 -13.56 -5.85
CA ASN A 91 -6.07 -14.87 -5.23
C ASN A 91 -4.66 -15.48 -5.26
N VAL A 92 -3.63 -14.65 -5.05
CA VAL A 92 -2.25 -15.12 -4.99
C VAL A 92 -1.94 -15.61 -3.58
N SER A 93 -1.44 -16.84 -3.49
CA SER A 93 -0.96 -17.48 -2.27
C SER A 93 0.49 -17.93 -2.46
N ARG A 94 1.22 -18.14 -1.37
CA ARG A 94 2.58 -18.67 -1.38
C ARG A 94 2.62 -20.15 -1.04
#